data_AF-A0AA35W5W0-F1
#
_entry.id   AF-A0AA35W5W0-F1
#
_cell.length_a   1.000
_cell.length_b   1.000
_cell.length_c   1.000
_cell.angle_alpha   90.00
_cell.angle_beta   90.00
_cell.angle_gamma   90.00
#
_symmetry.space_group_name_H-M   'P 1'
#
loop_
_entity.id
_entity.type
_entity.pdbx_description
1 polymer ?
#
loop_
_entity_poly.entity_id
_entity_poly.type
_entity_poly.pdbx_seq_one_letter_code
_entity_poly.pdbx_strand_id
1 'polypeptide(L)'
;MMATYFELTWLATLQDVSYQCCIEVAGSRCDVLSCLTPFFSGDTGLTPAAVSYENGSRAGHCVMYRSGTYPSGAIGPVEFLWQPVNNDVDTARLWLTVPPAIHDEVMDELTAAVEKGFRTGCHGDYQLETDNSGVSGDERRRSKVTVTSLRDEFVRFRLVGPRSHAVLMETLKPITEGNDTTTFVRSDAQTITNETVETSETSDAGTLSFSKPDLSRIPSPVPWWRDEDEALATHNKRLQRTLEDLRSATEPGEFPKGTVVGMVVQDPRLFTPSKKTDMVSEFYPRRKVDW
;
A
#
# COMPACT_ATOMS: atom_id res chain seq x y z
N MET A 1 23.34 8.09 -20.08
CA MET A 1 22.73 9.37 -19.63
C MET A 1 21.60 9.84 -20.56
N MET A 2 21.76 9.78 -21.90
CA MET A 2 20.67 10.15 -22.83
C MET A 2 19.45 9.20 -22.81
N ALA A 3 19.64 7.89 -22.67
CA ALA A 3 18.54 6.92 -22.65
C ALA A 3 17.59 7.12 -21.45
N THR A 4 18.14 7.25 -20.24
CA THR A 4 17.35 7.50 -19.02
C THR A 4 16.64 8.85 -19.06
N TYR A 5 17.27 9.89 -19.61
CA TYR A 5 16.63 11.19 -19.78
C TYR A 5 15.45 11.11 -20.76
N PHE A 6 15.65 10.43 -21.90
CA PHE A 6 14.61 10.21 -22.89
C PHE A 6 13.44 9.40 -22.31
N GLU A 7 13.73 8.33 -21.57
CA GLU A 7 12.70 7.49 -20.94
C GLU A 7 11.86 8.27 -19.93
N LEU A 8 12.48 9.10 -19.09
CA LEU A 8 11.77 9.94 -18.13
C LEU A 8 10.92 11.03 -18.80
N THR A 9 11.35 11.51 -19.97
CA THR A 9 10.67 12.57 -20.71
C THR A 9 9.55 12.04 -21.60
N TRP A 10 9.69 10.82 -22.12
CA TRP A 10 8.84 10.32 -23.22
C TRP A 10 8.27 8.92 -23.02
N LEU A 11 8.77 8.14 -22.07
CA LEU A 11 8.34 6.75 -21.83
C LEU A 11 7.98 6.54 -20.35
N ALA A 12 8.32 5.37 -19.82
CA ALA A 12 8.18 5.01 -18.42
C ALA A 12 9.41 4.23 -17.97
N THR A 13 9.85 4.44 -16.73
CA THR A 13 10.94 3.71 -16.08
C THR A 13 10.43 3.16 -14.76
N LEU A 14 10.68 1.87 -14.50
CA LEU A 14 10.40 1.22 -13.23
C LEU A 14 11.70 1.08 -12.42
N GLN A 15 11.66 1.45 -11.15
CA GLN A 15 12.77 1.31 -10.21
C GLN A 15 12.32 0.49 -9.01
N ASP A 16 13.15 -0.46 -8.60
CA ASP A 16 13.02 -1.08 -7.30
C ASP A 16 13.57 -0.12 -6.23
N VAL A 17 12.72 0.23 -5.26
CA VAL A 17 13.05 1.09 -4.11
C VAL A 17 12.66 0.42 -2.80
N SER A 18 12.66 -0.91 -2.77
CA SER A 18 12.28 -1.73 -1.60
C SER A 18 13.25 -1.61 -0.43
N TYR A 19 14.42 -0.99 -0.64
CA TYR A 19 15.34 -0.66 0.45
C TYR A 19 14.77 0.41 1.40
N GLN A 20 13.72 1.15 1.03
CA GLN A 20 13.11 2.12 1.93
C GLN A 20 12.47 1.39 3.12
N CYS A 21 12.77 1.82 4.34
CA CYS A 21 12.26 1.18 5.54
C CYS A 21 10.94 1.83 5.95
N CYS A 22 9.97 1.03 6.37
CA CYS A 22 8.69 1.51 6.89
C CYS A 22 8.66 1.37 8.42
N ILE A 23 8.19 2.39 9.12
CA ILE A 23 7.99 2.40 10.57
C ILE A 23 6.52 2.73 10.83
N GLU A 24 5.83 1.90 11.59
CA GLU A 24 4.45 2.14 12.02
C GLU A 24 4.42 2.77 13.42
N VAL A 25 3.68 3.86 13.56
CA VAL A 25 3.34 4.49 14.83
C VAL A 25 1.82 4.38 15.00
N ALA A 26 1.39 3.61 16.01
CA ALA A 26 -0.03 3.32 16.25
C ALA A 26 -0.44 3.69 17.67
N GLY A 27 -1.67 4.19 17.84
CA GLY A 27 -2.22 4.58 19.15
C GLY A 27 -3.51 5.38 19.00
N SER A 28 -3.95 6.05 20.07
CA SER A 28 -5.03 7.03 19.91
C SER A 28 -4.53 8.21 19.05
N ARG A 29 -5.41 8.81 18.24
CA ARG A 29 -5.03 9.92 17.34
C ARG A 29 -4.31 11.05 18.09
N CYS A 30 -4.87 11.47 19.23
CA CYS A 30 -4.30 12.53 20.06
C CYS A 30 -2.91 12.17 20.58
N ASP A 31 -2.72 10.91 20.97
CA ASP A 31 -1.45 10.43 21.50
C ASP A 31 -0.36 10.35 20.43
N VAL A 32 -0.70 9.82 19.25
CA VAL A 32 0.24 9.76 18.11
C VAL A 32 0.70 11.15 17.71
N LEU A 33 -0.22 12.12 17.59
CA LEU A 33 0.13 13.50 17.27
C LEU A 33 0.97 14.16 18.36
N SER A 34 0.61 13.96 19.62
CA SER A 34 1.35 14.54 20.76
C SER A 34 2.77 13.96 20.85
N CYS A 35 2.94 12.68 20.53
CA CYS A 35 4.23 12.00 20.43
C CYS A 35 5.08 12.54 19.28
N LEU A 36 4.47 12.81 18.11
CA LEU A 36 5.20 13.15 16.89
C LEU A 36 5.52 14.63 16.71
N THR A 37 4.68 15.53 17.25
CA THR A 37 4.79 16.99 17.06
C THR A 37 6.20 17.53 17.33
N PRO A 38 6.94 17.10 18.37
CA PRO A 38 8.28 17.62 18.64
C PRO A 38 9.34 17.36 17.56
N PHE A 39 9.12 16.39 16.67
CA PHE A 39 10.09 16.00 15.64
C PHE A 39 9.93 16.76 14.32
N PHE A 40 8.85 17.55 14.17
CA PHE A 40 8.52 18.26 12.93
C PHE A 40 8.32 19.75 13.20
N SER A 41 8.63 20.58 12.21
CA SER A 41 8.39 22.02 12.27
C SER A 41 7.49 22.47 11.13
N GLY A 42 6.46 23.25 11.46
CA GLY A 42 5.56 23.86 10.49
C GLY A 42 6.26 24.85 9.55
N ASP A 43 7.43 25.36 9.94
CA ASP A 43 8.26 26.25 9.10
C ASP A 43 8.81 25.53 7.86
N THR A 44 8.92 24.20 7.91
CA THR A 44 9.43 23.37 6.80
C THR A 44 8.35 22.89 5.84
N GLY A 45 7.09 23.27 6.09
CA GLY A 45 5.92 22.86 5.32
C GLY A 45 4.90 22.09 6.16
N LEU A 46 4.00 21.38 5.47
CA LEU A 46 2.94 20.62 6.13
C LEU A 46 3.52 19.38 6.82
N THR A 47 3.19 19.21 8.10
CA THR A 47 3.63 18.09 8.94
C THR A 47 2.57 16.97 8.95
N PRO A 48 2.86 15.80 9.56
CA PRO A 48 1.85 14.75 9.74
C PRO A 48 0.59 15.21 10.49
N ALA A 49 0.66 16.31 11.25
CA ALA A 49 -0.48 16.88 11.97
C ALA A 49 -1.44 17.70 11.09
N ALA A 50 -1.13 17.92 9.81
CA ALA A 50 -2.00 18.69 8.93
C ALA A 50 -3.26 17.89 8.55
N VAL A 51 -4.43 18.50 8.76
CA VAL A 51 -5.76 17.91 8.52
C VAL A 51 -5.92 17.31 7.12
N SER A 52 -5.25 17.89 6.12
CA SER A 52 -5.28 17.40 4.73
C SER A 52 -4.70 16.00 4.51
N TYR A 53 -3.96 15.46 5.49
CA TYR A 53 -3.35 14.13 5.42
C TYR A 53 -4.08 13.09 6.28
N GLU A 54 -4.89 13.50 7.24
CA GLU A 54 -5.45 12.61 8.27
C GLU A 54 -6.40 11.54 7.73
N ASN A 55 -7.09 11.83 6.63
CA ASN A 55 -8.00 10.87 6.00
C ASN A 55 -7.27 9.79 5.18
N GLY A 56 -5.94 9.82 5.10
CA GLY A 56 -5.13 8.87 4.34
C GLY A 56 -5.26 8.98 2.82
N SER A 57 -5.96 10.00 2.30
CA SER A 57 -6.09 10.23 0.85
C SER A 57 -4.82 10.80 0.21
N ARG A 58 -3.88 11.27 1.04
CA ARG A 58 -2.63 11.88 0.59
C ARG A 58 -1.46 11.44 1.46
N ALA A 59 -0.34 11.15 0.81
CA ALA A 59 0.96 11.03 1.44
C ALA A 59 1.66 12.40 1.47
N GLY A 60 2.41 12.64 2.54
CA GLY A 60 3.21 13.85 2.73
C GLY A 60 4.71 13.54 2.78
N HIS A 61 5.52 14.59 2.65
CA HIS A 61 6.96 14.51 2.88
C HIS A 61 7.38 15.70 3.73
N CYS A 62 8.33 15.49 4.62
CA CYS A 62 8.91 16.56 5.45
C CYS A 62 10.29 16.13 5.96
N VAL A 63 10.98 17.03 6.67
CA VAL A 63 12.23 16.71 7.36
C VAL A 63 11.90 16.42 8.82
N MET A 64 12.43 15.31 9.33
CA MET A 64 12.37 14.97 10.74
C MET A 64 13.63 15.48 11.47
N TYR A 65 13.44 15.99 12.67
CA TYR A 65 14.48 16.52 13.56
C TYR A 65 14.49 15.71 14.84
N ARG A 66 15.59 15.73 15.60
CA ARG A 66 15.57 15.24 16.99
C ARG A 66 14.56 16.05 17.81
N SER A 67 13.96 15.40 18.79
CA SER A 67 12.83 15.96 19.54
C SER A 67 13.11 17.38 20.06
N GLY A 68 12.33 18.37 19.60
CA GLY A 68 12.40 19.76 20.07
C GLY A 68 13.66 20.53 19.69
N THR A 69 14.45 20.05 18.72
CA THR A 69 15.76 20.66 18.38
C THR A 69 15.75 21.59 17.16
N TYR A 70 14.63 21.65 16.41
CA TYR A 70 14.48 22.55 15.26
C TYR A 70 14.86 24.00 15.63
N PRO A 71 15.66 24.72 14.80
CA PRO A 71 16.10 24.36 13.45
C PRO A 71 17.36 23.47 13.37
N SER A 72 17.98 23.17 14.51
CA SER A 72 19.15 22.27 14.58
C SER A 72 18.73 20.80 14.69
N GLY A 73 19.68 19.86 14.57
CA GLY A 73 19.42 18.45 14.84
C GLY A 73 18.55 17.72 13.81
N ALA A 74 18.60 18.13 12.53
CA ALA A 74 17.95 17.41 11.44
C ALA A 74 18.46 15.96 11.36
N ILE A 75 17.53 15.02 11.30
CA ILE A 75 17.80 13.58 11.11
C ILE A 75 17.79 13.30 9.60
N GLY A 76 16.70 13.66 8.91
CA GLY A 76 16.60 13.46 7.47
C GLY A 76 15.19 13.57 6.90
N PRO A 77 15.04 13.36 5.58
CA PRO A 77 13.76 13.38 4.91
C PRO A 77 12.93 12.13 5.23
N VAL A 78 11.63 12.33 5.46
CA VAL A 78 10.67 11.28 5.75
C VAL A 78 9.42 11.49 4.91
N GLU A 79 8.91 10.42 4.30
CA GLU A 79 7.57 10.37 3.73
C GLU A 79 6.62 9.78 4.77
N PHE A 80 5.39 10.30 4.86
CA PHE A 80 4.41 9.84 5.82
C PHE A 80 3.04 9.62 5.19
N LEU A 81 2.31 8.64 5.71
CA LEU A 81 0.96 8.30 5.28
C LEU A 81 0.12 7.86 6.48
N TRP A 82 -1.02 8.52 6.69
CA TRP A 82 -2.03 8.04 7.62
C TRP A 82 -2.79 6.87 7.02
N GLN A 83 -3.04 5.84 7.82
CA GLN A 83 -3.99 4.81 7.46
C GLN A 83 -5.38 5.46 7.33
N PRO A 84 -6.10 5.29 6.20
CA PRO A 84 -7.48 5.75 6.08
C PRO A 84 -8.34 5.16 7.19
N VAL A 85 -9.17 5.98 7.82
CA VAL A 85 -10.00 5.57 8.96
C VAL A 85 -10.90 4.43 8.53
N ASN A 86 -10.70 3.26 9.14
CA ASN A 86 -11.64 2.15 9.08
C ASN A 86 -12.52 2.25 10.33
N ASN A 87 -13.84 2.31 10.16
CA ASN A 87 -14.81 2.61 11.23
C ASN A 87 -14.81 1.61 12.41
N ASP A 88 -13.98 0.58 12.34
CA ASP A 88 -13.95 -0.55 13.28
C ASP A 88 -12.95 -0.38 14.44
N VAL A 89 -11.99 0.55 14.37
CA VAL A 89 -10.94 0.66 15.41
C VAL A 89 -10.59 2.12 15.70
N ASP A 90 -10.68 2.53 16.97
CA ASP A 90 -10.24 3.85 17.49
C ASP A 90 -8.70 4.00 17.54
N THR A 91 -7.98 3.18 16.78
CA THR A 91 -6.51 3.19 16.72
C THR A 91 -6.08 3.84 15.42
N ALA A 92 -5.54 5.04 15.53
CA ALA A 92 -4.89 5.72 14.41
C ALA A 92 -3.52 5.10 14.16
N ARG A 93 -3.17 4.92 12.88
CA ARG A 93 -1.85 4.45 12.46
C ARG A 93 -1.23 5.41 11.45
N LEU A 94 0.02 5.75 11.70
CA LEU A 94 0.86 6.53 10.80
C LEU A 94 2.03 5.66 10.35
N TRP A 95 2.26 5.59 9.04
CA TRP A 95 3.44 4.97 8.48
C TRP A 95 4.45 6.02 8.06
N LEU A 96 5.69 5.86 8.52
CA LEU A 96 6.84 6.67 8.12
C LEU A 96 7.72 5.83 7.21
N THR A 97 7.93 6.29 5.98
CA THR A 97 8.92 5.72 5.07
C THR A 97 10.21 6.53 5.18
N VAL A 98 11.30 5.84 5.53
CA VAL A 98 12.61 6.45 5.79
C VAL A 98 13.72 5.74 5.01
N PRO A 99 14.77 6.47 4.57
CA PRO A 99 15.98 5.84 4.06
C PRO A 99 16.65 4.95 5.13
N PRO A 100 17.31 3.84 4.74
CA PRO A 100 18.03 2.96 5.67
C PRO A 100 19.04 3.68 6.56
N ALA A 101 19.72 4.70 5.99
CA ALA A 101 20.76 5.44 6.69
C ALA A 101 20.27 6.21 7.92
N ILE A 102 18.96 6.49 8.01
CA ILE A 102 18.36 7.22 9.14
C ILE A 102 17.39 6.35 9.95
N HIS A 103 17.14 5.09 9.54
CA HIS A 103 16.12 4.26 10.16
C HIS A 103 16.37 4.07 11.66
N ASP A 104 17.58 3.68 12.04
CA ASP A 104 17.90 3.34 13.43
C ASP A 104 17.82 4.58 14.32
N GLU A 105 18.30 5.72 13.83
CA GLU A 105 18.18 7.01 14.52
C GLU A 105 16.71 7.45 14.71
N VAL A 106 15.88 7.28 13.68
CA VAL A 106 14.43 7.58 13.77
C VAL A 106 13.76 6.63 14.76
N MET A 107 14.09 5.34 14.73
CA MET A 107 13.51 4.34 15.62
C MET A 107 13.86 4.62 17.09
N ASP A 108 15.12 4.96 17.37
CA ASP A 108 15.59 5.30 18.72
C ASP A 108 14.92 6.56 19.25
N GLU A 109 14.82 7.63 18.44
CA GLU A 109 14.15 8.88 18.82
C GLU A 109 12.66 8.69 19.10
N LEU A 110 11.95 7.91 18.26
CA LEU A 110 10.54 7.60 18.46
C LEU A 110 10.32 6.75 19.72
N THR A 111 11.14 5.71 19.91
CA THR A 111 11.06 4.83 21.08
C THR A 111 11.32 5.61 22.36
N ALA A 112 12.37 6.46 22.37
CA ALA A 112 12.69 7.32 23.50
C ALA A 112 11.56 8.33 23.83
N ALA A 113 10.85 8.86 22.82
CA ALA A 113 9.71 9.75 23.06
C ALA A 113 8.51 9.01 23.67
N VAL A 114 8.24 7.77 23.25
CA VAL A 114 7.20 6.93 23.87
C VAL A 114 7.56 6.61 25.32
N GLU A 115 8.83 6.29 25.61
CA GLU A 115 9.29 5.97 26.98
C GLU A 115 9.28 7.18 27.92
N LYS A 116 9.73 8.35 27.45
CA LYS A 116 9.72 9.61 28.21
C LYS A 116 8.29 10.10 28.49
N GLY A 117 7.33 9.65 27.69
CA GLY A 117 5.94 10.08 27.73
C GLY A 117 5.75 11.46 27.08
N PHE A 118 4.52 11.71 26.66
CA PHE A 118 4.09 12.95 26.04
C PHE A 118 2.80 13.45 26.70
N ARG A 119 2.51 14.74 26.57
CA ARG A 119 1.28 15.32 27.11
C ARG A 119 0.12 14.89 26.22
N THR A 120 -0.80 14.09 26.76
CA THR A 120 -2.01 13.70 26.05
C THR A 120 -2.96 14.90 25.97
N GLY A 121 -3.22 15.42 24.76
CA GLY A 121 -4.05 16.61 24.55
C GLY A 121 -5.55 16.40 24.73
N CYS A 122 -6.00 15.26 25.23
CA CYS A 122 -7.41 14.89 25.37
C CYS A 122 -7.85 14.85 26.84
N HIS A 123 -7.77 15.97 27.53
CA HIS A 123 -8.70 16.25 28.62
C HIS A 123 -9.01 17.74 28.62
N GLY A 124 -10.29 18.06 28.44
CA GLY A 124 -10.78 19.43 28.52
C GLY A 124 -10.34 20.05 29.83
N ASP A 125 -9.82 21.27 29.72
CA ASP A 125 -9.51 22.18 30.82
C ASP A 125 -10.82 22.53 31.54
N TYR A 126 -11.18 21.72 32.53
CA TYR A 126 -12.06 22.11 33.62
C TYR A 126 -11.26 21.95 34.90
N GLN A 127 -10.57 23.02 35.28
CA GLN A 127 -10.05 23.18 36.63
C GLN A 127 -11.22 23.17 37.62
N LEU A 128 -11.35 22.10 38.39
CA LEU A 128 -11.92 22.17 39.72
C LEU A 128 -10.76 22.10 40.70
N GLU A 129 -10.50 23.23 41.35
CA GLU A 129 -9.57 23.32 42.45
C GLU A 129 -10.03 22.45 43.62
N THR A 130 -9.04 21.76 44.20
CA THR A 130 -8.94 21.24 45.58
C THR A 130 -9.97 20.24 46.06
N ASP A 131 -9.49 19.02 46.36
CA ASP A 131 -9.41 18.63 47.78
C ASP A 131 -8.35 17.55 48.03
N ASN A 132 -7.51 17.82 49.03
CA ASN A 132 -6.51 16.90 49.58
C ASN A 132 -7.21 15.73 50.28
N SER A 133 -7.31 14.58 49.62
CA SER A 133 -7.50 13.30 50.30
C SER A 133 -6.71 12.22 49.57
N GLY A 134 -5.93 11.47 50.35
CA GLY A 134 -5.00 10.48 49.83
C GLY A 134 -5.69 9.34 49.12
N VAL A 135 -5.28 9.09 47.88
CA VAL A 135 -5.16 7.76 47.30
C VAL A 135 -3.88 7.77 46.47
N SER A 136 -2.83 7.16 47.01
CA SER A 136 -1.65 6.74 46.26
C SER A 136 -2.10 5.72 45.22
N GLY A 137 -2.19 6.17 43.97
CA GLY A 137 -2.62 5.36 42.84
C GLY A 137 -2.83 6.21 41.60
N ASP A 138 -1.93 7.16 41.33
CA ASP A 138 -1.86 7.81 40.02
C ASP A 138 -1.27 6.79 39.04
N GLU A 139 -2.08 5.79 38.67
CA GLU A 139 -1.91 5.01 37.45
C GLU A 139 -2.15 5.97 36.30
N ARG A 140 -1.20 6.90 36.13
CA ARG A 140 -1.11 7.88 35.07
C ARG A 140 -1.23 7.08 33.79
N ARG A 141 -2.44 7.09 33.22
CA ARG A 141 -2.90 6.23 32.14
C ARG A 141 -1.82 6.21 31.07
N ARG A 142 -0.98 5.16 31.08
CA ARG A 142 0.21 5.09 30.23
C ARG A 142 -0.29 5.13 28.79
N SER A 143 0.11 6.16 28.05
CA SER A 143 -0.30 6.34 26.67
C SER A 143 0.10 5.11 25.86
N LYS A 144 -0.87 4.53 25.15
CA LYS A 144 -0.72 3.27 24.41
C LYS A 144 -0.26 3.55 22.98
N VAL A 145 0.88 4.24 22.83
CA VAL A 145 1.52 4.41 21.52
C VAL A 145 2.56 3.31 21.34
N THR A 146 2.50 2.63 20.20
CA THR A 146 3.45 1.59 19.81
C THR A 146 4.21 2.04 18.58
N VAL A 147 5.50 1.76 18.56
CA VAL A 147 6.38 2.00 17.41
C VAL A 147 6.89 0.64 16.95
N THR A 148 6.63 0.30 15.69
CA THR A 148 6.95 -1.01 15.11
C THR A 148 7.75 -0.82 13.84
N SER A 149 8.89 -1.49 13.73
CA SER A 149 9.60 -1.54 12.46
C SER A 149 8.90 -2.53 11.53
N LEU A 150 8.56 -2.08 10.33
CA LEU A 150 8.03 -2.88 9.23
C LEU A 150 9.08 -2.96 8.10
N ARG A 151 10.36 -2.99 8.47
CA ARG A 151 11.47 -3.20 7.53
C ARG A 151 11.31 -4.57 6.89
N ASP A 152 11.52 -4.64 5.57
CA ASP A 152 11.45 -5.86 4.76
C ASP A 152 10.06 -6.53 4.66
N GLU A 153 9.01 -5.93 5.25
CA GLU A 153 7.63 -6.40 5.15
C GLU A 153 6.95 -6.00 3.82
N PHE A 154 7.44 -4.94 3.16
CA PHE A 154 6.86 -4.42 1.93
C PHE A 154 7.91 -4.23 0.83
N VAL A 155 7.50 -4.55 -0.39
CA VAL A 155 8.24 -4.25 -1.61
C VAL A 155 7.69 -2.95 -2.19
N ARG A 156 8.57 -2.06 -2.64
CA ARG A 156 8.17 -0.78 -3.21
C ARG A 156 8.82 -0.58 -4.55
N PHE A 157 7.98 -0.35 -5.56
CA PHE A 157 8.42 0.04 -6.88
C PHE A 157 8.04 1.48 -7.17
N ARG A 158 8.93 2.21 -7.85
CA ARG A 158 8.69 3.56 -8.33
C ARG A 158 8.61 3.53 -9.85
N LEU A 159 7.44 3.84 -10.39
CA LEU A 159 7.21 3.97 -11.82
C LEU A 159 7.15 5.47 -12.18
N VAL A 160 8.04 5.92 -13.08
CA VAL A 160 8.23 7.35 -13.42
C VAL A 160 8.12 7.55 -14.93
N GLY A 161 7.63 8.71 -15.35
CA GLY A 161 7.54 9.12 -16.76
C GLY A 161 6.09 9.33 -17.21
N PRO A 162 5.85 10.03 -18.32
CA PRO A 162 4.49 10.35 -18.77
C PRO A 162 3.66 9.11 -19.14
N ARG A 163 4.31 8.00 -19.52
CA ARG A 163 3.62 6.77 -19.91
C ARG A 163 3.48 5.75 -18.78
N SER A 164 3.93 6.09 -17.57
CA SER A 164 3.81 5.22 -16.39
C SER A 164 2.36 4.88 -16.09
N HIS A 165 1.48 5.88 -16.18
CA HIS A 165 0.06 5.75 -15.92
C HIS A 165 -0.62 4.76 -16.85
N ALA A 166 -0.36 4.85 -18.16
CA ALA A 166 -0.87 3.91 -19.15
C ALA A 166 -0.49 2.45 -18.85
N VAL A 167 0.80 2.23 -18.55
CA VAL A 167 1.32 0.91 -18.18
C VAL A 167 0.62 0.39 -16.92
N LEU A 168 0.44 1.24 -15.91
CA LEU A 168 -0.25 0.87 -14.66
C LEU A 168 -1.71 0.47 -14.92
N MET A 169 -2.44 1.24 -15.72
CA MET A 169 -3.86 1.00 -16.02
C MET A 169 -4.11 -0.25 -16.89
N GLU A 170 -3.15 -0.62 -17.74
CA GLU A 170 -3.21 -1.83 -18.57
C GLU A 170 -2.82 -3.09 -17.78
N THR A 171 -1.84 -2.97 -16.89
CA THR A 171 -1.30 -4.11 -16.12
C THR A 171 -2.14 -4.46 -14.90
N LEU A 172 -2.61 -3.46 -14.15
CA LEU A 172 -3.41 -3.68 -12.95
C LEU A 172 -4.89 -3.71 -13.30
N LYS A 173 -5.51 -4.89 -13.13
CA LYS A 173 -6.95 -5.09 -13.33
C LYS A 173 -7.64 -5.25 -11.98
N PRO A 174 -8.75 -4.54 -11.73
CA PRO A 174 -9.50 -4.69 -10.48
C PRO A 174 -10.19 -6.06 -10.46
N ILE A 175 -10.51 -6.54 -9.26
CA ILE A 175 -11.43 -7.67 -9.13
C ILE A 175 -12.84 -7.18 -9.46
N THR A 176 -13.51 -7.85 -10.41
CA THR A 176 -14.91 -7.59 -10.77
C THR A 176 -15.76 -8.77 -10.33
N GLU A 177 -16.87 -8.49 -9.64
CA GLU A 177 -17.91 -9.49 -9.31
C GLU A 177 -18.48 -10.05 -10.62
N GLY A 178 -18.05 -11.25 -11.01
CA GLY A 178 -18.50 -11.91 -12.26
C GLY A 178 -17.42 -12.70 -13.02
N ASN A 179 -16.13 -12.44 -12.77
CA ASN A 179 -15.04 -13.16 -13.44
C ASN A 179 -14.58 -14.43 -12.68
N ASP A 180 -15.25 -14.76 -11.58
CA ASP A 180 -14.97 -15.90 -10.71
C ASP A 180 -15.57 -17.21 -11.25
N THR A 181 -15.50 -17.45 -12.56
CA THR A 181 -15.53 -18.84 -13.02
C THR A 181 -14.11 -19.34 -13.00
N THR A 182 -13.80 -20.15 -12.00
CA THR A 182 -12.73 -21.15 -12.06
C THR A 182 -12.99 -22.11 -13.22
N THR A 183 -12.80 -21.63 -14.44
CA THR A 183 -12.54 -22.44 -15.61
C THR A 183 -11.09 -22.20 -15.97
N PHE A 184 -10.22 -23.00 -15.33
CA PHE A 184 -8.96 -23.38 -15.96
C PHE A 184 -9.31 -24.16 -17.25
N VAL A 185 -9.78 -23.48 -18.30
CA VAL A 185 -9.76 -24.05 -19.65
C VAL A 185 -8.31 -24.00 -20.08
N ARG A 186 -7.63 -25.12 -19.84
CA ARG A 186 -6.38 -25.46 -20.49
C ARG A 186 -6.63 -25.36 -22.00
N SER A 187 -6.17 -24.28 -22.62
CA SER A 187 -6.30 -24.01 -24.04
C SER A 187 -5.27 -24.87 -24.78
N ASP A 188 -5.38 -26.19 -24.66
CA ASP A 188 -4.65 -27.18 -25.43
C ASP A 188 -5.54 -28.42 -25.57
N ALA A 189 -6.57 -28.30 -26.38
CA ALA A 189 -7.25 -29.44 -26.97
C ALA A 189 -7.31 -29.19 -28.48
N GLN A 190 -6.23 -29.56 -29.17
CA GLN A 190 -6.31 -29.80 -30.60
C GLN A 190 -7.30 -30.94 -30.82
N THR A 191 -8.33 -30.63 -31.59
CA THR A 191 -9.30 -31.55 -32.17
C THR A 191 -8.57 -32.70 -32.87
N ILE A 192 -8.74 -33.93 -32.38
CA ILE A 192 -8.49 -35.13 -33.17
C ILE A 192 -9.78 -35.96 -33.12
N THR A 193 -10.35 -36.13 -34.31
CA THR A 193 -11.54 -36.87 -34.64
C THR A 193 -11.36 -38.37 -34.44
N ASN A 194 -12.45 -39.04 -34.09
CA ASN A 194 -12.59 -40.47 -33.85
C ASN A 194 -12.07 -41.34 -35.00
N GLU A 195 -11.34 -42.42 -34.68
CA GLU A 195 -11.37 -43.67 -35.44
C GLU A 195 -11.23 -44.88 -34.51
N THR A 196 -12.09 -45.85 -34.75
CA THR A 196 -12.31 -47.11 -34.03
C THR A 196 -11.40 -48.19 -34.63
N VAL A 197 -10.57 -48.88 -33.83
CA VAL A 197 -9.98 -50.18 -34.21
C VAL A 197 -9.82 -51.07 -32.96
N GLU A 198 -10.30 -52.30 -33.07
CA GLU A 198 -10.30 -53.35 -32.04
C GLU A 198 -8.96 -54.12 -31.91
N THR A 199 -8.85 -54.85 -30.80
CA THR A 199 -8.04 -56.06 -30.51
C THR A 199 -6.54 -55.95 -30.22
N SER A 200 -6.14 -56.25 -28.97
CA SER A 200 -5.61 -57.56 -28.52
C SER A 200 -4.71 -57.43 -27.28
N GLU A 201 -4.77 -58.44 -26.41
CA GLU A 201 -4.13 -58.55 -25.10
C GLU A 201 -2.60 -58.79 -25.18
N THR A 202 -1.81 -58.25 -24.23
CA THR A 202 -1.01 -59.03 -23.24
C THR A 202 0.09 -58.19 -22.54
N SER A 203 0.32 -58.57 -21.28
CA SER A 203 1.52 -58.38 -20.42
C SER A 203 1.77 -57.05 -19.68
N ASP A 204 1.29 -57.04 -18.44
CA ASP A 204 2.03 -56.82 -17.18
C ASP A 204 3.26 -55.88 -17.18
N ALA A 205 3.05 -54.64 -16.75
CA ALA A 205 4.03 -53.85 -16.01
C ALA A 205 3.26 -52.91 -15.05
N GLY A 206 3.40 -53.15 -13.75
CA GLY A 206 2.74 -52.40 -12.68
C GLY A 206 3.02 -50.90 -12.75
N THR A 207 2.06 -50.14 -13.27
CA THR A 207 2.04 -48.68 -13.20
C THR A 207 1.26 -48.30 -11.95
N LEU A 208 1.97 -47.82 -10.93
CA LEU A 208 1.35 -47.20 -9.75
C LEU A 208 0.61 -45.95 -10.22
N SER A 209 -0.70 -46.05 -10.39
CA SER A 209 -1.56 -44.91 -10.66
C SER A 209 -1.68 -44.09 -9.38
N PHE A 210 -0.94 -42.99 -9.30
CA PHE A 210 -1.29 -41.91 -8.39
C PHE A 210 -2.62 -41.35 -8.88
N SER A 211 -3.73 -41.75 -8.25
CA SER A 211 -4.99 -41.06 -8.38
C SER A 211 -4.75 -39.60 -8.02
N LYS A 212 -5.03 -38.68 -8.96
CA LYS A 212 -5.06 -37.25 -8.65
C LYS A 212 -5.96 -37.07 -7.44
N PRO A 213 -5.51 -36.37 -6.38
CA PRO A 213 -6.37 -36.11 -5.24
C PRO A 213 -7.62 -35.40 -5.75
N ASP A 214 -8.78 -35.90 -5.34
CA ASP A 214 -10.07 -35.32 -5.64
C ASP A 214 -10.20 -34.00 -4.86
N LEU A 215 -9.71 -32.92 -5.48
CA LEU A 215 -9.74 -31.56 -4.94
C LEU A 215 -11.16 -31.01 -4.77
N SER A 216 -12.21 -31.72 -5.24
CA SER A 216 -13.61 -31.33 -5.02
C SER A 216 -14.09 -31.53 -3.58
N ARG A 217 -13.33 -32.30 -2.77
CA ARG A 217 -13.67 -32.63 -1.37
C ARG A 217 -12.97 -31.78 -0.32
N ILE A 218 -12.09 -30.87 -0.74
CA ILE A 218 -11.49 -29.89 0.17
C ILE A 218 -12.37 -28.64 0.05
N PRO A 219 -13.15 -28.26 1.07
CA PRO A 219 -13.78 -26.95 1.08
C PRO A 219 -12.63 -25.95 1.00
N SER A 220 -12.44 -25.30 -0.16
CA SER A 220 -11.50 -24.18 -0.21
C SER A 220 -12.05 -23.17 0.79
N PRO A 221 -11.28 -22.77 1.82
CA PRO A 221 -11.74 -21.71 2.71
C PRO A 221 -12.18 -20.55 1.82
N VAL A 222 -13.38 -20.04 2.07
CA VAL A 222 -13.84 -18.84 1.38
C VAL A 222 -12.71 -17.82 1.49
N PRO A 223 -12.23 -17.27 0.37
CA PRO A 223 -11.17 -16.30 0.45
C PRO A 223 -11.60 -15.17 1.39
N TRP A 224 -10.69 -14.63 2.21
CA TRP A 224 -11.00 -13.54 3.14
C TRP A 224 -11.66 -12.33 2.45
N TRP A 225 -11.45 -12.16 1.14
CA TRP A 225 -12.05 -11.11 0.33
C TRP A 225 -13.45 -11.42 -0.22
N ARG A 226 -13.94 -12.65 0.01
CA ARG A 226 -15.28 -13.14 -0.31
C ARG A 226 -16.17 -13.26 0.93
N ASP A 227 -15.68 -12.88 2.11
CA ASP A 227 -16.59 -12.67 3.22
C ASP A 227 -17.66 -11.68 2.73
N GLU A 228 -18.92 -12.09 2.81
CA GLU A 228 -20.12 -11.35 2.35
C GLU A 228 -20.36 -10.11 3.23
N ASP A 229 -19.29 -9.45 3.64
CA ASP A 229 -19.34 -8.22 4.38
C ASP A 229 -19.71 -7.10 3.40
N GLU A 230 -20.92 -6.58 3.57
CA GLU A 230 -21.48 -5.48 2.79
C GLU A 230 -20.53 -4.25 2.79
N ALA A 231 -19.74 -4.10 3.85
CA ALA A 231 -18.70 -3.08 3.97
C ALA A 231 -17.57 -3.28 2.95
N LEU A 232 -17.09 -4.52 2.75
CA LEU A 232 -16.04 -4.84 1.79
C LEU A 232 -16.53 -4.72 0.35
N ALA A 233 -17.77 -5.17 0.06
CA ALA A 233 -18.39 -4.99 -1.26
C ALA A 233 -18.57 -3.50 -1.60
N THR A 234 -19.04 -2.70 -0.64
CA THR A 234 -19.17 -1.23 -0.79
C THR A 234 -17.80 -0.57 -1.00
N HIS A 235 -16.79 -1.01 -0.25
CA HIS A 235 -15.41 -0.54 -0.42
C HIS A 235 -14.90 -0.87 -1.83
N ASN A 236 -15.00 -2.13 -2.26
CA ASN A 236 -14.58 -2.58 -3.60
C ASN A 236 -15.28 -1.82 -4.72
N LYS A 237 -16.58 -1.53 -4.58
CA LYS A 237 -17.32 -0.71 -5.55
C LYS A 237 -16.82 0.73 -5.64
N ARG A 238 -16.46 1.35 -4.50
CA ARG A 238 -15.82 2.68 -4.47
C ARG A 238 -14.45 2.66 -5.15
N LEU A 239 -13.69 1.60 -4.92
CA LEU A 239 -12.37 1.42 -5.54
C LEU A 239 -12.45 1.25 -7.06
N GLN A 240 -13.43 0.50 -7.55
CA GLN A 240 -13.68 0.35 -8.99
C GLN A 240 -13.98 1.69 -9.67
N ARG A 241 -14.89 2.48 -9.10
CA ARG A 241 -15.19 3.83 -9.62
C ARG A 241 -13.94 4.71 -9.64
N THR A 242 -13.15 4.68 -8.56
CA THR A 242 -11.90 5.44 -8.49
C THR A 242 -10.94 5.01 -9.60
N LEU A 243 -10.85 3.72 -9.93
CA LEU A 243 -10.01 3.25 -11.03
C LEU A 243 -10.53 3.70 -12.41
N GLU A 244 -11.84 3.72 -12.63
CA GLU A 244 -12.41 4.26 -13.87
C GLU A 244 -12.08 5.74 -14.04
N ASP A 245 -12.19 6.51 -12.95
CA ASP A 245 -11.79 7.91 -12.93
C ASP A 245 -10.28 8.04 -13.22
N LEU A 246 -9.43 7.19 -12.63
CA LEU A 246 -7.99 7.15 -12.92
C LEU A 246 -7.70 6.82 -14.39
N ARG A 247 -8.43 5.88 -15.00
CA ARG A 247 -8.27 5.51 -16.42
C ARG A 247 -8.62 6.64 -17.38
N SER A 248 -9.48 7.56 -16.97
CA SER A 248 -9.85 8.71 -17.79
C SER A 248 -8.74 9.76 -17.89
N ALA A 249 -7.83 9.81 -16.91
CA ALA A 249 -6.68 10.70 -16.92
C ALA A 249 -5.65 10.25 -17.96
N THR A 250 -5.04 11.22 -18.64
CA THR A 250 -4.02 10.95 -19.64
C THR A 250 -2.63 10.96 -19.03
N GLU A 251 -2.35 11.80 -18.04
CA GLU A 251 -1.01 11.84 -17.44
C GLU A 251 -1.02 11.82 -15.91
N PRO A 252 0.01 11.25 -15.28
CA PRO A 252 0.09 11.23 -13.82
C PRO A 252 0.18 12.65 -13.21
N GLY A 253 0.51 13.67 -14.01
CA GLY A 253 0.55 15.07 -13.60
C GLY A 253 -0.81 15.72 -13.39
N GLU A 254 -1.91 15.11 -13.86
CA GLU A 254 -3.27 15.60 -13.64
C GLU A 254 -3.71 15.46 -12.18
N PHE A 255 -3.08 14.54 -11.43
CA PHE A 255 -3.42 14.29 -10.04
C PHE A 255 -2.71 15.25 -9.09
N PRO A 256 -3.39 15.72 -8.02
CA PRO A 256 -2.72 16.43 -6.94
C PRO A 256 -1.54 15.64 -6.38
N LYS A 257 -0.46 16.35 -6.03
CA LYS A 257 0.75 15.73 -5.49
C LYS A 257 0.42 14.87 -4.26
N GLY A 258 0.98 13.66 -4.23
CA GLY A 258 0.87 12.75 -3.09
C GLY A 258 -0.49 12.07 -2.97
N THR A 259 -1.37 12.13 -3.97
CA THR A 259 -2.63 11.36 -3.97
C THR A 259 -2.34 9.87 -3.73
N VAL A 260 -3.10 9.25 -2.82
CA VAL A 260 -3.01 7.83 -2.49
C VAL A 260 -4.31 7.15 -2.90
N VAL A 261 -4.17 6.07 -3.67
CA VAL A 261 -5.28 5.20 -4.07
C VAL A 261 -4.92 3.77 -3.70
N GLY A 262 -5.64 3.21 -2.73
CA GLY A 262 -5.61 1.78 -2.45
C GLY A 262 -6.59 1.06 -3.36
N MET A 263 -6.28 -0.15 -3.83
CA MET A 263 -7.21 -0.95 -4.61
C MET A 263 -6.90 -2.44 -4.53
N VAL A 264 -7.92 -3.28 -4.70
CA VAL A 264 -7.76 -4.73 -4.81
C VAL A 264 -7.66 -5.11 -6.28
N VAL A 265 -6.52 -5.71 -6.66
CA VAL A 265 -6.20 -6.05 -8.05
C VAL A 265 -5.98 -7.55 -8.21
N GLN A 266 -6.27 -8.04 -9.41
CA GLN A 266 -5.92 -9.39 -9.84
C GLN A 266 -4.42 -9.51 -10.09
N ASP A 267 -3.89 -10.74 -9.99
CA ASP A 267 -2.49 -11.01 -10.31
C ASP A 267 -2.18 -10.60 -11.77
N PRO A 268 -1.27 -9.63 -12.02
CA PRO A 268 -0.96 -9.14 -13.36
C PRO A 268 -0.42 -10.25 -14.30
N ARG A 269 0.11 -11.34 -13.74
CA ARG A 269 0.64 -12.47 -14.52
C ARG A 269 -0.43 -13.18 -15.34
N LEU A 270 -1.70 -13.12 -14.91
CA LEU A 270 -2.83 -13.71 -15.63
C LEU A 270 -3.09 -13.03 -16.98
N PHE A 271 -2.64 -11.78 -17.13
CA PHE A 271 -2.85 -10.97 -18.33
C PHE A 271 -1.55 -10.64 -19.06
N THR A 272 -0.47 -11.34 -18.71
CA THR A 272 0.82 -11.11 -19.37
C THR A 272 0.71 -11.45 -20.85
N PRO A 273 1.09 -10.54 -21.76
CA PRO A 273 1.01 -10.81 -23.18
C PRO A 273 1.98 -11.93 -23.57
N SER A 274 1.57 -12.78 -24.51
CA SER A 274 2.38 -13.92 -24.98
C SER A 274 3.65 -13.50 -25.74
N LYS A 275 3.72 -12.25 -26.19
CA LYS A 275 4.88 -11.64 -26.85
C LYS A 275 5.16 -10.28 -26.22
N LYS A 276 6.40 -9.81 -26.35
CA LYS A 276 6.74 -8.42 -26.01
C LYS A 276 5.93 -7.51 -26.92
N THR A 277 5.14 -6.64 -26.29
CA THR A 277 4.25 -5.70 -26.98
C THR A 277 4.89 -4.33 -26.93
N ASP A 278 4.94 -3.66 -28.09
CA ASP A 278 5.25 -2.23 -28.11
C ASP A 278 4.06 -1.46 -27.56
N MET A 279 4.34 -0.41 -26.79
CA MET A 279 3.29 0.36 -26.13
C MET A 279 2.29 0.93 -27.15
N VAL A 280 1.01 0.58 -27.01
CA VAL A 280 -0.05 0.94 -27.96
C VAL A 280 -0.14 2.46 -28.07
N SER A 281 0.02 2.99 -29.30
CA SER A 281 0.13 4.43 -29.55
C SER A 281 -1.20 5.19 -29.52
N GLU A 282 -2.34 4.48 -29.52
CA GLU A 282 -3.67 5.09 -29.71
C GLU A 282 -4.07 6.05 -28.59
N PHE A 283 -3.57 5.87 -27.37
CA PHE A 283 -3.88 6.76 -26.24
C PHE A 283 -2.87 7.89 -26.04
N TYR A 284 -1.73 7.88 -26.76
CA TYR A 284 -0.61 8.79 -26.54
C TYR A 284 0.08 9.12 -27.86
N PRO A 285 -0.39 10.13 -28.61
CA PRO A 285 0.29 10.54 -29.84
C PRO A 285 1.74 10.92 -29.51
N ARG A 286 2.71 10.36 -30.25
CA ARG A 286 4.09 10.85 -30.18
C ARG A 286 4.04 12.35 -30.44
N ARG A 287 4.52 13.20 -29.51
CA ARG A 287 4.73 14.61 -29.84
C ARG A 287 5.70 14.61 -31.03
N LYS A 288 5.24 15.08 -32.18
CA LYS A 288 6.13 15.37 -33.31
C LYS A 288 7.06 16.46 -32.82
N VAL A 289 8.32 16.11 -32.67
CA VAL A 289 9.38 17.09 -32.45
C VAL A 289 9.80 17.50 -33.84
N ASP A 290 9.35 18.68 -34.29
CA ASP A 290 9.86 19.28 -35.51
C ASP A 290 11.31 19.73 -35.21
N TRP A 291 12.25 19.16 -35.96
CA TRP A 291 13.68 19.50 -35.92
C TRP A 291 14.01 20.57 -36.95
#